data_AF-C5LPJ5-F1
#
_entry.id   AF-C5LPJ5-F1
#
_cell.length_a   1.000
_cell.length_b   1.000
_cell.length_c   1.000
_cell.angle_alpha   90.00
_cell.angle_beta   90.00
_cell.angle_gamma   90.00
#
_symmetry.space_group_name_H-M   'P 1'
#
loop_
_entity.id
_entity.type
_entity.pdbx_description
1 polymer ?
#
loop_
_entity_poly.entity_id
_entity_poly.type
_entity_poly.pdbx_seq_one_letter_code
_entity_poly.pdbx_strand_id
1 'polypeptide(L)'
;MSSKEVANAFRWYRALSKHRGLGRELSHATRYTNFSLQHAWGKFDCQTQLLTREAFVPLMKRNPEVFDSDIANFDPVYFSLMKPSGDIYPEAIAAAKAAAQSAPEKEDDPKEEAK
;
A
#
# COMPACT_ATOMS: atom_id res chain seq x y z
N MET A 1 -14.01 -21.22 5.97
CA MET A 1 -13.57 -20.55 4.74
C MET A 1 -12.74 -21.54 3.93
N SER A 2 -13.15 -21.86 2.71
CA SER A 2 -12.37 -22.73 1.82
C SER A 2 -11.07 -22.00 1.43
N SER A 3 -9.94 -22.71 1.37
CA SER A 3 -8.61 -22.13 1.02
C SER A 3 -8.64 -21.30 -0.28
N LYS A 4 -9.51 -21.67 -1.22
CA LYS A 4 -9.72 -20.96 -2.49
C LYS A 4 -10.35 -19.57 -2.32
N GLU A 5 -11.24 -19.40 -1.36
CA GLU A 5 -11.92 -18.13 -1.08
C GLU A 5 -10.94 -17.11 -0.48
N VAL A 6 -10.10 -17.58 0.45
CA VAL A 6 -9.03 -16.78 1.06
C VAL A 6 -8.01 -16.36 0.00
N ALA A 7 -7.61 -17.27 -0.89
CA ALA A 7 -6.69 -16.94 -1.98
C ALA A 7 -7.26 -15.89 -2.94
N ASN A 8 -8.57 -15.93 -3.21
CA ASN A 8 -9.25 -14.96 -4.07
C ASN A 8 -9.40 -13.58 -3.43
N ALA A 9 -9.58 -13.50 -2.11
CA ALA A 9 -9.65 -12.22 -1.40
C ALA A 9 -8.37 -11.38 -1.60
N PHE A 10 -7.19 -12.03 -1.62
CA PHE A 10 -5.91 -11.36 -1.84
C PHE A 10 -5.51 -11.18 -3.31
N ARG A 11 -6.39 -11.50 -4.27
CA ARG A 11 -6.08 -11.39 -5.71
C ARG A 11 -5.62 -9.98 -6.09
N TRP A 12 -6.34 -8.96 -5.62
CA TRP A 12 -6.05 -7.56 -5.93
C TRP A 12 -4.77 -7.06 -5.26
N TYR A 13 -4.51 -7.50 -4.04
CA TYR A 13 -3.25 -7.20 -3.36
C TYR A 13 -2.05 -7.74 -4.13
N ARG A 14 -2.12 -9.00 -4.61
CA ARG A 14 -1.04 -9.59 -5.44
C ARG A 14 -0.89 -8.88 -6.77
N ALA A 15 -2.00 -8.48 -7.41
CA ALA A 15 -1.95 -7.73 -8.66
C ALA A 15 -1.27 -6.37 -8.49
N LEU A 16 -1.62 -5.61 -7.43
CA LEU A 16 -0.99 -4.32 -7.13
C LEU A 16 0.49 -4.45 -6.78
N SER A 17 0.86 -5.50 -6.06
CA SER A 17 2.27 -5.77 -5.73
C SER A 17 3.12 -6.00 -6.99
N LYS A 18 2.59 -6.66 -8.02
CA LYS A 18 3.29 -6.82 -9.31
C LYS A 18 3.55 -5.50 -10.03
N HIS A 19 2.74 -4.48 -9.77
CA HIS A 19 2.89 -3.15 -10.38
C HIS A 19 3.60 -2.14 -9.48
N ARG A 20 4.10 -2.58 -8.32
CA ARG A 20 4.87 -1.74 -7.40
C ARG A 20 6.22 -1.42 -8.03
N GLY A 21 6.51 -0.13 -8.24
CA GLY A 21 7.80 0.32 -8.77
C GLY A 21 7.90 0.42 -10.30
N LEU A 22 6.81 0.17 -11.03
CA LEU A 22 6.71 0.64 -12.41
C LEU A 22 6.68 2.17 -12.37
N GLY A 23 7.87 2.79 -12.45
CA GLY A 23 8.00 4.22 -12.62
C GLY A 23 7.09 4.64 -13.77
N ARG A 24 6.22 5.61 -13.53
CA ARG A 24 5.48 6.23 -14.63
C ARG A 24 6.51 6.98 -15.46
N GLU A 25 7.02 6.35 -16.51
CA GLU A 25 7.67 7.08 -17.59
C GLU A 25 6.60 7.96 -18.24
N LEU A 26 6.52 9.19 -17.73
CA LEU A 26 5.67 10.21 -18.31
C LEU A 26 6.28 10.51 -19.68
N SER A 27 5.80 9.85 -20.73
CA SER A 27 6.11 10.30 -22.09
C SER A 27 5.48 11.67 -22.28
N HIS A 28 6.29 12.71 -22.05
CA HIS A 28 5.94 14.13 -22.12
C HIS A 28 5.34 14.53 -23.48
N ALA A 29 5.51 13.69 -24.52
CA ALA A 29 5.04 13.96 -25.87
C ALA A 29 3.51 13.80 -26.05
N THR A 30 2.82 13.10 -25.14
CA THR A 30 1.42 12.67 -25.36
C THR A 30 0.37 13.31 -24.46
N ARG A 31 0.77 14.04 -23.41
CA ARG A 31 -0.16 14.57 -22.42
C ARG A 31 0.11 16.04 -22.14
N TYR A 32 -0.96 16.82 -22.02
CA TYR A 32 -0.88 18.20 -21.58
C TYR A 32 -0.22 18.28 -20.20
N THR A 33 0.78 19.14 -20.06
CA THR A 33 1.38 19.48 -18.77
C THR A 33 1.84 20.94 -18.78
N ASN A 34 1.25 21.75 -17.90
CA ASN A 34 1.78 23.06 -17.51
C ASN A 34 2.66 22.97 -16.24
N PHE A 35 3.01 21.75 -15.83
CA PHE A 35 3.79 21.50 -14.64
C PHE A 35 5.27 21.34 -15.00
N SER A 36 6.14 22.09 -14.32
CA SER A 36 7.59 22.15 -14.59
C SER A 36 8.47 21.65 -13.44
N LEU A 37 7.88 21.20 -12.33
CA LEU A 37 8.58 20.77 -11.12
C LEU A 37 8.64 19.23 -11.01
N GLN A 38 8.99 18.54 -12.09
CA GLN A 38 9.04 17.06 -12.13
C GLN A 38 10.02 16.48 -11.09
N HIS A 39 11.18 17.11 -10.89
CA HIS A 39 12.20 16.65 -9.93
C HIS A 39 11.68 16.65 -8.48
N ALA A 40 10.84 17.63 -8.12
CA ALA A 40 10.19 17.65 -6.80
C ALA A 40 9.03 16.66 -6.74
N TRP A 41 8.21 16.59 -7.80
CA TRP A 41 7.01 15.76 -7.83
C TRP A 41 7.30 14.26 -7.79
N GLY A 42 8.38 13.79 -8.42
CA GLY A 42 8.73 12.37 -8.43
C GLY A 42 8.94 11.75 -7.03
N LYS A 43 9.28 12.58 -6.03
CA LYS A 43 9.46 12.14 -4.64
C LYS A 43 8.16 12.11 -3.84
N PHE A 44 7.16 12.88 -4.27
CA PHE A 44 5.92 13.14 -3.54
C PHE A 44 4.68 12.89 -4.40
N ASP A 45 4.69 11.91 -5.30
CA ASP A 45 3.49 11.54 -6.07
C ASP A 45 2.43 10.92 -5.14
N CYS A 46 1.69 11.80 -4.47
CA CYS A 46 0.65 11.47 -3.50
C CYS A 46 -0.74 11.49 -4.14
N GLN A 47 -0.86 11.77 -5.44
CA GLN A 47 -2.15 11.94 -6.11
C GLN A 47 -3.04 10.70 -5.95
N THR A 48 -2.47 9.52 -6.15
CA THR A 48 -3.22 8.26 -6.02
C THR A 48 -3.63 7.99 -4.57
N GLN A 49 -2.78 8.36 -3.60
CA GLN A 49 -3.05 8.20 -2.17
C GLN A 49 -4.15 9.15 -1.69
N LEU A 50 -4.18 10.39 -2.18
CA LEU A 50 -5.23 11.34 -1.86
C LEU A 50 -6.57 10.90 -2.46
N LEU A 51 -6.55 10.43 -3.72
CA LEU A 51 -7.74 9.90 -4.38
C LEU A 51 -8.35 8.71 -3.62
N THR A 52 -7.55 7.77 -3.14
CA THR A 52 -8.08 6.64 -2.35
C THR A 52 -8.64 7.09 -1.01
N ARG A 53 -8.02 8.08 -0.34
CA ARG A 53 -8.57 8.67 0.89
C ARG A 53 -9.92 9.34 0.66
N GLU A 54 -10.06 10.11 -0.41
CA GLU A 54 -11.35 10.73 -0.78
C GLU A 54 -12.42 9.69 -1.05
N ALA A 55 -12.07 8.57 -1.70
CA ALA A 55 -12.99 7.46 -1.94
C ALA A 55 -13.41 6.73 -0.65
N PHE A 56 -12.60 6.76 0.41
CA PHE A 56 -12.95 6.18 1.70
C PHE A 56 -13.98 7.01 2.48
N VAL A 57 -13.98 8.34 2.35
CA VAL A 57 -14.93 9.22 3.05
C VAL A 57 -16.40 8.81 2.87
N PRO A 58 -16.93 8.56 1.65
CA PRO A 58 -18.31 8.11 1.47
C PRO A 58 -18.55 6.68 1.99
N LEU A 59 -17.53 5.82 2.00
CA LEU A 59 -17.64 4.47 2.55
C LEU A 59 -17.73 4.53 4.08
N MET A 60 -16.88 5.31 4.72
CA MET A 60 -16.92 5.57 6.17
C MET A 60 -18.27 6.15 6.61
N LYS A 61 -18.85 7.05 5.82
CA LYS A 61 -20.19 7.61 6.10
C LYS A 61 -21.30 6.55 6.09
N ARG A 62 -21.17 5.50 5.28
CA ARG A 62 -22.19 4.46 5.11
C ARG A 62 -22.00 3.29 6.09
N ASN A 63 -20.77 2.79 6.19
CA ASN A 63 -20.43 1.69 7.08
C ASN A 63 -18.98 1.85 7.59
N PRO A 64 -18.79 2.33 8.83
CA PRO A 64 -17.45 2.52 9.40
C PRO A 64 -16.77 1.20 9.79
N GLU A 65 -17.51 0.12 10.05
CA GLU A 65 -16.97 -1.16 10.56
C GLU A 65 -16.08 -1.87 9.51
N VAL A 66 -16.21 -1.48 8.24
CA VAL A 66 -15.36 -1.99 7.14
C VAL A 66 -13.87 -1.71 7.39
N PHE A 67 -13.56 -0.69 8.19
CA PHE A 67 -12.19 -0.29 8.46
C PHE A 67 -11.59 -0.95 9.71
N ASP A 68 -12.39 -1.61 10.55
CA ASP A 68 -11.95 -2.12 11.86
C ASP A 68 -10.77 -3.09 11.75
N SER A 69 -10.77 -3.95 10.73
CA SER A 69 -9.67 -4.89 10.48
C SER A 69 -8.35 -4.22 10.11
N ASP A 70 -8.42 -2.98 9.59
CA ASP A 70 -7.29 -2.26 9.00
C ASP A 70 -6.97 -0.96 9.77
N ILE A 71 -7.64 -0.69 10.90
CA ILE A 71 -7.41 0.49 11.75
C ILE A 71 -5.93 0.65 12.09
N ALA A 72 -5.22 -0.44 12.37
CA ALA A 72 -3.79 -0.39 12.69
C ALA A 72 -2.91 0.14 11.55
N ASN A 73 -3.33 -0.02 10.29
CA ASN A 73 -2.58 0.42 9.11
C ASN A 73 -2.88 1.87 8.70
N PHE A 74 -3.89 2.51 9.28
CA PHE A 74 -4.25 3.90 9.00
C PHE A 74 -3.50 4.93 9.85
N ASP A 75 -2.54 4.51 10.67
CA ASP A 75 -1.85 5.35 11.66
C ASP A 75 -2.80 6.25 12.48
N PRO A 76 -3.80 5.65 13.15
CA PRO A 76 -4.77 6.41 13.92
C PRO A 76 -4.09 7.13 15.09
N VAL A 77 -4.40 8.42 15.23
CA VAL A 77 -4.02 9.20 16.40
C VAL A 77 -5.04 8.93 17.49
N TYR A 78 -4.63 8.17 18.51
CA TYR A 78 -5.45 7.92 19.69
C TYR A 78 -5.31 9.07 20.68
N PHE A 79 -6.43 9.68 21.06
CA PHE A 79 -6.47 10.70 22.12
C PHE A 79 -6.63 10.11 23.52
N SER A 80 -6.55 8.78 23.66
CA SER A 80 -6.59 8.08 24.94
C SER A 80 -5.22 8.04 25.61
N LEU A 81 -5.20 8.09 26.96
CA LEU A 81 -3.99 7.95 27.79
C LEU A 81 -3.23 6.63 27.55
N MET A 82 -3.94 5.60 27.08
CA MET A 82 -3.38 4.32 26.69
C MET A 82 -3.81 4.00 25.26
N LYS A 83 -2.88 3.54 24.43
CA LYS A 83 -3.21 2.95 23.14
C LYS A 83 -3.99 1.66 23.42
N PRO A 84 -5.17 1.44 22.81
CA PRO A 84 -5.88 0.18 22.99
C PRO A 84 -4.97 -0.97 22.53
N SER A 85 -4.51 -1.77 23.49
CA SER A 85 -3.70 -2.98 23.26
C SER A 85 -4.63 -4.12 22.85
N GLY A 86 -5.23 -4.00 21.68
CA GLY A 86 -6.18 -4.95 21.15
C GLY A 86 -6.02 -5.02 19.66
N ASP A 87 -4.87 -5.52 19.20
CA ASP A 87 -4.82 -6.08 17.85
C ASP A 87 -5.85 -7.21 17.84
N ILE A 88 -6.92 -7.04 17.05
CA ILE A 88 -8.08 -7.95 17.05
C ILE A 88 -7.66 -9.39 16.66
N TYR A 89 -6.47 -9.55 16.04
CA TYR A 89 -5.86 -10.83 15.67
C TYR A 89 -4.33 -10.83 15.89
N PRO A 90 -3.83 -11.06 17.12
CA PRO A 90 -2.39 -10.99 17.41
C PRO A 90 -1.59 -12.11 16.72
N GLU A 91 -2.19 -13.29 16.55
CA GLU A 91 -1.54 -14.44 15.91
C GLU A 91 -1.35 -14.25 14.40
N ALA A 92 -2.31 -13.62 13.71
CA ALA A 92 -2.24 -13.37 12.27
C ALA A 92 -1.18 -12.31 11.92
N ILE A 93 -1.00 -11.31 12.78
CA ILE A 93 0.02 -10.27 12.61
C ILE A 93 1.41 -10.82 12.92
N ALA A 94 1.55 -11.67 13.94
CA ALA A 94 2.80 -12.38 14.22
C ALA A 94 3.20 -13.30 13.04
N ALA A 95 2.23 -14.02 12.47
CA ALA A 95 2.44 -14.86 11.30
C ALA A 95 2.78 -14.03 10.04
N ALA A 96 2.13 -12.88 9.82
CA ALA A 96 2.44 -11.98 8.70
C ALA A 96 3.82 -11.33 8.85
N LYS A 97 4.23 -10.95 10.06
CA LYS A 97 5.57 -10.42 10.34
C LYS A 97 6.65 -11.50 10.16
N ALA A 98 6.40 -12.73 10.61
CA ALA A 98 7.30 -13.85 10.38
C ALA A 98 7.42 -14.23 8.89
N ALA A 99 6.31 -14.14 8.13
CA ALA A 99 6.32 -14.33 6.68
C ALA A 99 7.05 -13.20 5.93
N ALA A 100 6.96 -11.96 6.40
CA ALA A 100 7.71 -10.85 5.83
C ALA A 100 9.22 -10.92 6.12
N GLN A 101 9.62 -11.49 7.27
CA GLN A 101 11.03 -11.69 7.67
C GLN A 101 11.68 -12.92 7.02
N SER A 102 10.90 -13.84 6.45
CA SER A 102 11.40 -15.04 5.77
C SER A 102 11.37 -14.95 4.24
N ALA A 103 10.98 -13.80 3.68
CA ALA A 103 11.13 -13.56 2.25
C ALA A 103 12.63 -13.36 1.94
N PRO A 104 13.25 -14.20 1.09
CA PRO A 104 14.66 -14.07 0.75
C PRO A 104 14.91 -12.73 0.06
N GLU A 105 15.90 -12.00 0.56
CA GLU A 105 16.54 -10.89 -0.15
C GLU A 105 16.85 -11.37 -1.57
N LYS A 106 16.32 -10.68 -2.57
CA LYS A 106 16.80 -10.87 -3.94
C LYS A 106 18.25 -10.39 -3.94
N GLU A 107 19.18 -11.32 -4.12
CA GLU A 107 20.58 -11.04 -4.44
C GLU A 107 20.63 -10.02 -5.58
N ASP A 108 21.38 -8.95 -5.34
CA ASP A 108 21.75 -7.95 -6.34
C ASP A 108 22.60 -8.63 -7.43
N ASP A 109 22.07 -8.74 -8.65
CA ASP A 109 22.90 -9.04 -9.82
C ASP A 109 23.74 -7.79 -10.18
N PRO A 110 25.06 -7.94 -10.42
CA PRO A 110 25.99 -6.82 -10.60
C PRO A 110 25.84 -6.13 -11.95
N LYS A 111 26.13 -4.82 -11.93
CA LYS A 111 26.25 -3.90 -13.06
C LYS A 111 26.92 -4.53 -14.30
N GLU A 112 26.18 -4.63 -15.41
CA GLU A 112 26.78 -4.68 -16.74
C GLU A 112 27.17 -3.26 -17.17
N GLU A 113 28.47 -2.96 -17.08
CA GLU A 113 29.10 -1.86 -17.81
C GLU A 113 29.15 -2.25 -19.30
N ALA A 114 28.41 -1.53 -20.14
CA ALA A 114 28.59 -1.57 -21.59
C ALA A 114 29.24 -0.26 -22.06
N LYS A 115 30.40 -0.46 -22.69
CA LYS A 115 31.30 0.49 -23.36
C LYS A 115 30.64 1.53 -24.25
#